data_AF-A0A7S3TGI5-F1
#
_entry.id   AF-A0A7S3TGI5-F1
#
_cell.length_a   1.000
_cell.length_b   1.000
_cell.length_c   1.000
_cell.angle_alpha   90.00
_cell.angle_beta   90.00
_cell.angle_gamma   90.00
#
_symmetry.space_group_name_H-M   'P 1'
#
loop_
_entity.id
_entity.type
_entity.pdbx_description
1 polymer ?
#
loop_
_entity_poly.entity_id
_entity_poly.type
_entity_poly.pdbx_seq_one_letter_code
_entity_poly.pdbx_strand_id
1 'polypeptide(L)'
;NFCLYLGAVHACMQADSSRRPPPPRSCDTFVYVAGGGGPAATVFGKNADRPSDEAHEVMHCPAASHAPGSMLRCTHIEIPQVERTHAVVLSKPAWMWGLDLW
;
A
#
# COMPACT_ATOMS: atom_id res chain seq x y z
N ASN A 1 5.79 25.21 -2.27
CA ASN A 1 5.55 24.12 -3.24
C ASN A 1 4.75 22.94 -2.70
N PHE A 2 4.97 22.43 -1.49
CA PHE A 2 4.11 21.38 -0.90
C PHE A 2 2.68 21.87 -0.57
N CYS A 3 2.57 23.14 -0.13
CA CYS A 3 1.30 23.77 0.23
C CYS A 3 0.35 24.00 -0.97
N LEU A 4 0.89 24.11 -2.20
CA LEU A 4 0.08 24.30 -3.40
C LEU A 4 -0.56 22.97 -3.86
N TYR A 5 0.09 21.84 -3.62
CA TYR A 5 -0.44 20.52 -3.98
C TYR A 5 -1.60 20.10 -3.06
N LEU A 6 -1.46 20.30 -1.74
CA LEU A 6 -2.56 20.11 -0.79
C LEU A 6 -3.73 21.08 -1.04
N GLY A 7 -3.44 22.34 -1.40
CA GLY A 7 -4.47 23.33 -1.74
C GLY A 7 -5.28 22.96 -2.98
N ALA A 8 -4.63 22.41 -4.02
CA ALA A 8 -5.30 21.96 -5.23
C ALA A 8 -6.18 20.72 -4.99
N VAL A 9 -5.73 19.77 -4.17
CA VAL A 9 -6.52 18.58 -3.80
C VAL A 9 -7.74 18.98 -2.94
N HIS A 10 -7.57 19.92 -2.01
CA HIS A 10 -8.68 20.42 -1.18
C HIS A 10 -9.73 21.19 -2.01
N ALA A 11 -9.30 22.00 -2.98
CA ALA A 11 -10.21 22.74 -3.87
C ALA A 11 -11.00 21.81 -4.80
N CYS A 12 -10.40 20.70 -5.27
CA CYS A 12 -11.08 19.69 -6.08
C CYS A 12 -12.15 18.93 -5.27
N MET A 13 -11.91 18.71 -3.98
CA MET A 13 -12.87 18.07 -3.08
C MET A 13 -14.08 18.93 -2.71
N GLN A 14 -14.04 20.25 -2.93
CA GLN A 14 -15.13 21.20 -2.60
C GLN A 14 -16.13 21.43 -3.76
N ALA A 15 -15.91 20.87 -4.96
CA ALA A 15 -16.82 21.06 -6.10
C ALA A 15 -18.12 20.23 -5.96
N ASP A 16 -19.28 20.91 -5.96
CA ASP A 16 -20.66 20.41 -5.95
C ASP A 16 -20.84 18.87 -6.00
N SER A 17 -21.21 18.28 -4.87
CA SER A 17 -21.39 16.84 -4.66
C SER A 17 -22.62 16.25 -5.37
N SER A 18 -23.48 17.07 -5.99
CA SER A 18 -24.76 16.61 -6.56
C SER A 18 -24.66 15.97 -7.95
N ARG A 19 -23.48 16.01 -8.61
CA ARG A 19 -23.28 15.49 -9.98
C ARG A 19 -22.03 14.64 -10.17
N ARG A 20 -21.37 14.22 -9.09
CA ARG A 20 -20.13 13.44 -9.24
C ARG A 20 -20.46 12.04 -9.76
N PRO A 21 -19.83 11.59 -10.86
CA PRO A 21 -19.86 10.17 -11.19
C PRO A 21 -19.32 9.37 -10.00
N PRO A 22 -19.74 8.09 -9.83
CA PRO A 22 -19.19 7.25 -8.78
C PRO A 22 -17.66 7.28 -8.86
N PRO A 23 -16.96 7.26 -7.72
CA PRO A 23 -15.51 7.29 -7.73
C PRO A 23 -14.97 6.17 -8.61
N PRO A 24 -13.88 6.42 -9.36
CA PRO A 24 -13.22 5.36 -10.12
C PRO A 24 -12.91 4.19 -9.18
N ARG A 25 -13.06 2.96 -9.69
CA ARG A 25 -12.72 1.73 -8.98
C ARG A 25 -11.51 1.12 -9.67
N SER A 26 -10.36 1.75 -9.50
CA SER A 26 -9.10 1.31 -10.08
C SER A 26 -7.97 1.70 -9.15
N CYS A 27 -7.10 0.74 -8.84
CA CYS A 27 -5.90 1.02 -8.06
C CYS A 27 -4.99 2.05 -8.76
N ASP A 28 -4.35 2.91 -7.97
CA ASP A 28 -3.31 3.83 -8.44
C ASP A 28 -1.92 3.25 -8.13
N THR A 29 -0.97 3.44 -9.03
CA THR A 29 0.44 3.09 -8.82
C THR A 29 1.33 4.24 -9.29
N PHE A 30 2.36 4.57 -8.52
CA PHE A 30 3.38 5.53 -8.90
C PHE A 30 4.77 5.04 -8.53
N VAL A 31 5.76 5.53 -9.29
CA VAL A 31 7.18 5.32 -9.01
C VAL A 31 7.88 6.66 -9.02
N TYR A 32 8.62 6.94 -7.94
CA TYR A 32 9.59 8.00 -7.90
C TYR A 32 10.98 7.40 -7.97
N VAL A 33 11.72 7.68 -9.04
CA VAL A 33 13.11 7.20 -9.19
C VAL A 33 14.07 8.19 -8.51
N ALA A 34 14.97 7.69 -7.68
CA ALA A 34 15.98 8.53 -7.02
C ALA A 34 16.79 9.35 -8.03
N GLY A 35 16.98 10.65 -7.75
CA GLY A 35 17.62 11.60 -8.67
C GLY A 35 17.47 13.06 -8.24
N GLY A 36 18.05 13.98 -9.01
CA GLY A 36 18.24 15.40 -8.67
C GLY A 36 17.11 16.06 -7.87
N GLY A 37 17.40 16.42 -6.62
CA GLY A 37 16.50 17.17 -5.72
C GLY A 37 15.38 16.35 -5.05
N GLY A 38 15.36 15.04 -5.23
CA GLY A 38 14.36 14.11 -4.70
C GLY A 38 14.72 13.36 -3.41
N PRO A 39 13.84 12.44 -2.96
CA PRO A 39 14.15 11.47 -1.91
C PRO A 39 15.40 10.65 -2.20
N ALA A 40 16.07 10.24 -1.11
CA ALA A 40 17.33 9.50 -1.14
C ALA A 40 17.21 8.07 -1.72
N ALA A 41 15.99 7.57 -1.90
CA ALA A 41 15.71 6.24 -2.42
C ALA A 41 14.58 6.29 -3.45
N THR A 42 14.58 5.31 -4.35
CA THR A 42 13.44 5.07 -5.24
C THR A 42 12.25 4.63 -4.40
N VAL A 43 11.11 5.31 -4.60
CA VAL A 43 9.87 5.02 -3.89
C VAL A 43 8.87 4.42 -4.87
N PHE A 44 8.37 3.24 -4.53
CA PHE A 44 7.21 2.64 -5.18
C PHE A 44 6.00 2.85 -4.26
N GLY A 45 4.92 3.39 -4.81
CA GLY A 45 3.67 3.55 -4.09
C GLY A 45 2.52 2.96 -4.88
N LYS A 46 1.68 2.18 -4.20
CA LYS A 46 0.43 1.66 -4.75
C LYS A 46 -0.68 1.90 -3.75
N ASN A 47 -1.81 2.40 -4.23
CA ASN A 47 -3.06 2.43 -3.51
C ASN A 47 -3.92 1.23 -3.93
N ALA A 48 -4.62 0.62 -2.97
CA ALA A 48 -5.58 -0.44 -3.25
C ALA A 48 -7.00 0.11 -3.06
N ASP A 49 -7.76 0.17 -4.15
CA ASP A 49 -9.18 0.51 -4.08
C ASP A 49 -9.94 -0.64 -3.45
N ARG A 50 -10.38 -0.44 -2.21
CA ARG A 50 -11.07 -1.43 -1.39
C ARG A 50 -12.44 -0.91 -0.97
N PRO A 51 -13.39 -1.80 -0.64
CA PRO A 51 -14.66 -1.41 -0.03
C PRO A 51 -14.41 -0.53 1.20
N SER A 52 -15.21 0.52 1.37
CA SER A 52 -15.01 1.51 2.44
C SER A 52 -15.24 0.93 3.85
N ASP A 53 -15.98 -0.16 3.94
CA ASP A 53 -16.30 -0.87 5.17
C ASP A 53 -15.29 -1.98 5.50
N GLU A 54 -14.27 -2.17 4.67
CA GLU A 54 -13.22 -3.13 4.95
C GLU A 54 -12.18 -2.57 5.93
N ALA A 55 -12.01 -3.26 7.06
CA ALA A 55 -10.99 -2.92 8.04
C ALA A 55 -9.57 -3.22 7.52
N HIS A 56 -8.69 -2.22 7.62
CA HIS A 56 -7.27 -2.35 7.34
C HIS A 56 -6.45 -2.20 8.63
N GLU A 57 -5.69 -3.23 8.94
CA GLU A 57 -4.80 -3.26 10.09
C GLU A 57 -3.45 -2.64 9.72
N VAL A 58 -2.99 -1.68 10.52
CA VAL A 58 -1.61 -1.21 10.47
C VAL A 58 -0.78 -2.12 11.36
N MET A 59 0.07 -2.93 10.74
CA MET A 59 0.89 -3.93 11.43
C MET A 59 2.38 -3.67 11.22
N HIS A 60 3.17 -3.88 12.26
CA HIS A 60 4.62 -3.93 12.17
C HIS A 60 5.08 -5.40 12.21
N CYS A 61 5.70 -5.85 11.13
CA CYS A 61 6.34 -7.16 11.05
C CYS A 61 7.86 -6.95 11.22
N PRO A 62 8.49 -7.42 12.30
CA PRO A 62 9.93 -7.33 12.44
C PRO A 62 10.63 -8.23 11.41
N ALA A 63 11.89 -7.90 11.11
CA ALA A 63 12.76 -8.79 10.35
C ALA A 63 12.90 -10.13 11.10
N ALA A 64 12.86 -11.25 10.37
CA ALA A 64 12.95 -12.57 10.96
C ALA A 64 13.85 -13.50 10.13
N SER A 65 14.40 -14.51 10.79
CA SER A 65 15.07 -15.64 10.16
C SER A 65 14.21 -16.89 10.32
N HIS A 66 14.17 -17.73 9.28
CA HIS A 66 13.35 -18.93 9.24
C HIS A 66 14.21 -20.16 8.91
N ALA A 67 13.82 -21.33 9.44
CA ALA A 67 14.56 -22.57 9.20
C ALA A 67 14.50 -22.99 7.72
N PRO A 68 15.59 -23.57 7.17
CA PRO A 68 15.58 -24.10 5.81
C PRO A 68 14.45 -25.12 5.60
N GLY A 69 13.74 -25.01 4.47
CA GLY A 69 12.63 -25.90 4.12
C GLY A 69 11.31 -25.62 4.86
N SER A 70 11.24 -24.54 5.66
CA SER A 70 9.97 -24.12 6.26
C SER A 70 8.97 -23.65 5.22
N MET A 71 7.69 -23.79 5.55
CA MET A 71 6.55 -23.37 4.71
C MET A 71 5.86 -22.17 5.36
N LEU A 72 5.34 -21.27 4.52
CA LEU A 72 4.57 -20.10 4.91
C LEU A 72 3.13 -20.28 4.44
N ARG A 73 2.18 -20.23 5.38
CA ARG A 73 0.75 -20.22 5.08
C ARG A 73 0.29 -18.80 4.77
N CYS A 74 -0.15 -18.59 3.54
CA CYS A 74 -0.89 -17.41 3.11
C CYS A 74 -2.40 -17.66 3.25
N THR A 75 -3.24 -16.69 2.84
CA THR A 75 -4.70 -16.75 2.97
C THR A 75 -5.29 -18.07 2.43
N HIS A 76 -4.82 -18.52 1.27
CA HIS A 76 -5.40 -19.67 0.56
C HIS A 76 -4.38 -20.71 0.09
N ILE A 77 -3.09 -20.40 0.18
CA ILE A 77 -2.00 -21.25 -0.34
C ILE A 77 -0.87 -21.36 0.68
N GLU A 78 -0.01 -22.35 0.49
CA GLU A 78 1.27 -22.46 1.18
C GLU A 78 2.40 -22.32 0.18
N ILE A 79 3.43 -21.57 0.55
CA ILE A 79 4.63 -21.37 -0.27
C ILE A 79 5.88 -21.67 0.56
N PRO A 80 7.01 -22.04 -0.06
CA PRO A 80 8.29 -22.12 0.65
C PRO A 80 8.64 -20.77 1.30
N GLN A 81 9.00 -20.80 2.57
CA GLN A 81 9.43 -19.62 3.32
C GLN A 81 10.86 -19.24 2.95
N VAL A 82 11.14 -17.94 2.86
CA VAL A 82 12.49 -17.42 2.66
C VAL A 82 13.27 -17.45 3.96
N GLU A 83 14.59 -17.67 3.88
CA GLU A 83 15.44 -17.77 5.07
C GLU A 83 15.45 -16.47 5.90
N ARG A 84 15.37 -15.31 5.26
CA ARG A 84 15.37 -14.00 5.92
C ARG A 84 14.34 -13.06 5.34
N THR A 85 13.61 -12.37 6.21
CA THR A 85 12.62 -11.34 5.88
C THR A 85 13.08 -9.97 6.38
N HIS A 86 12.72 -8.91 5.66
CA HIS A 86 12.94 -7.54 6.11
C HIS A 86 11.84 -7.11 7.09
N ALA A 87 12.16 -6.16 7.96
CA ALA A 87 11.16 -5.49 8.76
C ALA A 87 10.28 -4.62 7.86
N VAL A 88 8.96 -4.71 8.02
CA VAL A 88 7.99 -3.95 7.23
C VAL A 88 6.87 -3.42 8.12
N VAL A 89 6.36 -2.24 7.78
CA VAL A 89 5.08 -1.74 8.29
C VAL A 89 4.08 -1.83 7.16
N LEU A 90 2.98 -2.53 7.39
CA LEU A 90 1.97 -2.85 6.37
C LEU A 90 0.62 -2.24 6.75
N SER A 91 -0.14 -1.85 5.73
CA SER A 91 -1.61 -1.71 5.83
C SER A 91 -2.22 -2.90 5.10
N LYS A 92 -2.94 -3.76 5.84
CA LYS A 92 -3.44 -5.03 5.34
C LYS A 92 -4.95 -5.18 5.63
N PRO A 93 -5.78 -5.66 4.69
CA PRO A 93 -7.14 -6.10 4.99
C PRO A 93 -7.15 -7.15 6.11
N ALA A 94 -8.01 -7.00 7.12
CA ALA A 94 -7.99 -7.81 8.34
C ALA A 94 -8.06 -9.33 8.07
N TRP A 95 -8.81 -9.76 7.04
CA TRP A 95 -9.04 -11.18 6.71
C TRP A 95 -7.95 -11.82 5.83
N MET A 96 -7.07 -11.03 5.22
CA MET A 96 -6.10 -11.52 4.24
C MET A 96 -4.70 -11.62 4.87
N TRP A 97 -3.84 -12.50 4.33
CA TRP A 97 -2.41 -12.51 4.62
C TRP A 97 -1.67 -11.56 3.66
N GLY A 98 -0.67 -10.82 4.17
CA GLY A 98 0.14 -9.91 3.37
C GLY A 98 -0.58 -8.61 3.01
N LEU A 99 0.01 -7.83 2.10
CA LEU A 99 -0.57 -6.58 1.62
C LEU A 99 -0.91 -6.67 0.12
N ASP A 100 -1.80 -5.81 -0.38
CA ASP A 100 -2.16 -5.76 -1.80
C ASP A 100 -1.10 -4.96 -2.59
N LEU A 101 -0.18 -5.65 -3.25
CA LEU A 101 0.77 -5.10 -4.23
C LEU A 101 0.69 -5.91 -5.52
N TRP A 102 0.03 -5.37 -6.54
CA TRP A 102 -0.05 -5.91 -7.91
C TRP A 102 0.25 -4.79 -8.89
#